data_AF-A0A662S8S9-F1
#
_entry.id   AF-A0A662S8S9-F1
#
_cell.length_a   1.000
_cell.length_b   1.000
_cell.length_c   1.000
_cell.angle_alpha   90.00
_cell.angle_beta   90.00
_cell.angle_gamma   90.00
#
_symmetry.space_group_name_H-M   'P 1'
#
loop_
_entity.id
_entity.type
_entity.pdbx_description
1 polymer ?
#
loop_
_entity_poly.entity_id
_entity_poly.type
_entity_poly.pdbx_seq_one_letter_code
_entity_poly.pdbx_strand_id
1 'polypeptide(L)'
;MRKIYSDVRPITDTTVHLDFANYFVVEPAVLITVYGAETNVEVSLVYEFIDGVGEVYTGVDLTFPAGHVGKKFAILVTTDE
;
A
#
# COMPACT_ATOMS: atom_id res chain seq x y z
N MET A 1 -12.68 -12.25 -9.42
CA MET A 1 -12.58 -12.52 -7.97
C MET A 1 -11.84 -11.35 -7.40
N ARG A 2 -12.48 -10.53 -6.56
CA ARG A 2 -11.89 -9.27 -6.09
C ARG A 2 -10.61 -9.56 -5.30
N LYS A 3 -9.46 -9.12 -5.80
CA LYS A 3 -8.20 -9.18 -5.05
C LYS A 3 -8.21 -8.07 -4.00
N ILE A 4 -8.00 -8.44 -2.74
CA ILE A 4 -7.97 -7.53 -1.61
C ILE A 4 -6.71 -7.82 -0.82
N TYR A 5 -5.94 -6.78 -0.53
CA TYR A 5 -4.89 -6.78 0.47
C TYR A 5 -5.32 -5.86 1.61
N SER A 6 -5.20 -6.32 2.84
CA SER A 6 -5.46 -5.48 4.02
C SER A 6 -4.47 -5.80 5.13
N ASP A 7 -4.05 -4.76 5.85
CA ASP A 7 -3.10 -4.91 6.94
C ASP A 7 -3.24 -3.78 7.97
N VAL A 8 -2.75 -4.03 9.18
CA VAL A 8 -2.62 -3.04 10.26
C VAL A 8 -1.23 -3.18 10.86
N ARG A 9 -0.39 -2.16 10.71
CA ARG A 9 1.02 -2.20 11.14
C ARG A 9 1.45 -0.97 11.94
N PRO A 10 2.47 -1.10 12.81
CA PRO A 10 3.12 0.06 13.39
C PRO A 10 3.90 0.86 12.32
N ILE A 11 3.99 2.17 12.51
CA ILE A 11 4.84 3.05 11.71
C ILE A 11 6.18 3.14 12.42
N THR A 12 7.18 2.40 11.93
CA THR A 12 8.53 2.35 12.53
C THR A 12 9.52 3.29 11.84
N ASP A 13 9.21 3.72 10.63
CA ASP A 13 10.01 4.62 9.81
C ASP A 13 9.08 5.54 9.00
N THR A 14 9.61 6.65 8.47
CA THR A 14 8.86 7.57 7.60
C THR A 14 8.55 6.94 6.25
N THR A 15 9.30 5.95 5.80
CA THR A 15 8.99 5.21 4.58
C THR A 15 8.75 3.74 4.92
N VAL A 16 7.60 3.21 4.52
CA VAL A 16 7.23 1.81 4.72
C VAL A 16 6.89 1.20 3.37
N HIS A 17 7.63 0.15 3.00
CA HIS A 17 7.37 -0.67 1.84
C HIS A 17 6.46 -1.84 2.21
N LEU A 18 5.46 -2.13 1.37
CA LEU A 18 4.56 -3.26 1.51
C LEU A 18 4.49 -4.06 0.22
N ASP A 19 4.98 -5.29 0.25
CA ASP A 19 4.79 -6.27 -0.83
C ASP A 19 3.38 -6.86 -0.78
N PHE A 20 2.76 -6.98 -1.95
CA PHE A 20 1.53 -7.74 -2.13
C PHE A 20 1.86 -9.22 -2.34
N ALA A 21 1.13 -10.11 -1.64
CA ALA A 21 1.31 -11.55 -1.81
C ALA A 21 0.95 -12.04 -3.23
N ASN A 22 0.12 -11.30 -3.95
CA ASN A 22 -0.21 -11.50 -5.36
C ASN A 22 -0.16 -10.14 -6.06
N TYR A 23 0.20 -10.13 -7.34
CA TYR A 23 0.18 -8.92 -8.14
C TYR A 23 -1.23 -8.54 -8.61
N PHE A 24 -1.44 -7.25 -8.87
CA PHE A 24 -2.63 -6.71 -9.55
C PHE A 24 -2.28 -6.40 -11.01
N VAL A 25 -3.17 -6.72 -11.95
CA VAL A 25 -2.94 -6.42 -13.39
C VAL A 25 -3.59 -5.10 -13.81
N VAL A 26 -4.47 -4.56 -12.97
CA VAL A 26 -5.04 -3.22 -13.06
C VAL A 26 -4.58 -2.39 -11.86
N GLU A 27 -4.44 -1.08 -12.06
CA GLU A 27 -4.10 -0.13 -10.99
C GLU A 27 -5.06 -0.26 -9.82
N PRO A 28 -4.58 -0.64 -8.62
CA PRO A 28 -5.46 -0.81 -7.47
C PRO A 28 -5.77 0.51 -6.78
N ALA A 29 -6.97 0.60 -6.21
CA ALA A 29 -7.33 1.64 -5.27
C ALA A 29 -6.69 1.36 -3.89
N VAL A 30 -6.11 2.39 -3.28
CA VAL A 30 -5.46 2.33 -1.97
C VAL A 30 -6.20 3.24 -0.99
N LEU A 31 -6.69 2.67 0.12
CA LEU A 31 -7.30 3.38 1.23
C LEU A 31 -6.45 3.18 2.49
N ILE A 32 -6.07 4.28 3.13
CA ILE A 32 -5.22 4.27 4.32
C ILE A 32 -5.87 5.10 5.42
N THR A 33 -5.62 4.74 6.67
CA THR A 33 -5.89 5.59 7.83
C THR A 33 -4.76 5.48 8.85
N VAL A 34 -4.41 6.59 9.48
CA VAL A 34 -3.45 6.62 10.60
C VAL A 34 -4.23 6.80 11.91
N TYR A 35 -4.04 5.89 12.86
CA TYR A 35 -4.77 5.94 14.12
C TYR A 35 -4.24 7.06 15.02
N GLY A 36 -5.16 7.92 15.48
CA GLY A 36 -4.83 9.06 16.34
C GLY A 36 -4.01 10.15 15.63
N ALA A 37 -4.14 10.26 14.31
CA ALA A 37 -3.48 11.29 13.51
C ALA A 37 -4.31 11.63 12.26
N GLU A 38 -3.92 12.71 11.58
CA GLU A 38 -4.36 12.96 10.22
C GLU A 38 -3.74 11.94 9.26
N THR A 39 -4.46 11.60 8.19
CA THR A 39 -3.97 10.65 7.18
C THR A 39 -3.33 11.41 6.02
N ASN A 40 -2.26 12.15 6.33
CA ASN A 40 -1.44 12.85 5.33
C ASN A 40 -0.30 11.93 4.89
N VAL A 41 -0.62 10.84 4.19
CA VAL A 41 0.33 9.81 3.74
C VAL A 41 0.49 9.93 2.23
N GLU A 42 1.71 10.01 1.75
CA GLU A 42 1.98 9.90 0.31
C GLU A 42 2.04 8.42 -0.07
N VAL A 43 1.43 8.08 -1.20
CA VAL A 43 1.29 6.70 -1.67
C VAL A 43 1.92 6.59 -3.05
N SER A 44 2.81 5.63 -3.24
CA SER A 44 3.40 5.31 -4.54
C SER A 44 3.27 3.82 -4.81
N LEU A 45 2.65 3.46 -5.93
CA LEU A 45 2.54 2.05 -6.32
C LEU A 45 3.85 1.55 -6.89
N VAL A 46 4.20 0.31 -6.56
CA VAL A 46 5.38 -0.39 -7.08
C VAL A 46 4.94 -1.35 -8.17
N TYR A 47 5.61 -1.28 -9.32
CA TYR A 47 5.28 -2.03 -10.52
C TYR A 47 6.49 -2.82 -11.03
N GLU A 48 6.20 -3.98 -11.61
CA GLU A 48 7.18 -4.87 -12.25
C GLU A 48 6.62 -5.39 -13.58
N PHE A 49 7.52 -5.72 -14.51
CA PHE A 49 7.14 -6.38 -15.75
C PHE A 49 7.30 -7.89 -15.63
N ILE A 50 6.21 -8.65 -15.86
CA ILE A 50 6.22 -10.11 -15.87
C ILE A 50 6.01 -10.61 -17.30
N ASP A 51 6.93 -11.44 -17.80
CA ASP A 51 6.84 -12.03 -19.14
C ASP A 51 5.54 -12.82 -19.33
N GLY A 52 4.87 -12.60 -20.45
CA GLY A 52 3.56 -13.19 -20.76
C GLY A 52 2.35 -12.57 -20.03
N VAL A 53 2.55 -11.61 -19.12
CA VAL A 53 1.45 -10.90 -18.41
C VAL A 53 1.45 -9.41 -18.74
N GLY A 54 2.62 -8.75 -18.69
CA GLY A 54 2.76 -7.31 -18.85
C GLY A 54 3.20 -6.61 -17.56
N GLU A 55 2.95 -5.30 -17.47
CA GLU A 55 3.18 -4.52 -16.25
C GLU A 55 2.13 -4.88 -15.19
N VAL A 56 2.58 -5.15 -13.98
CA VAL A 56 1.74 -5.52 -12.84
C VAL A 56 2.17 -4.77 -11.59
N TYR A 57 1.24 -4.57 -10.67
CA TYR A 57 1.50 -3.91 -9.39
C TYR A 57 1.83 -4.94 -8.33
N THR A 58 3.02 -4.85 -7.75
CA THR A 58 3.59 -5.83 -6.81
C THR A 58 3.65 -5.33 -5.38
N GLY A 59 3.54 -4.02 -5.15
CA GLY A 59 3.56 -3.46 -3.81
C GLY A 59 3.17 -1.99 -3.77
N VAL A 60 3.39 -1.38 -2.60
CA VAL A 60 3.16 0.04 -2.37
C VAL A 60 4.18 0.59 -1.38
N ASP A 61 4.70 1.77 -1.70
CA ASP A 61 5.50 2.61 -0.82
C ASP A 61 4.63 3.67 -0.16
N LEU A 62 4.72 3.75 1.15
CA LEU A 62 4.01 4.72 1.98
C LEU A 62 5.00 5.67 2.63
N THR A 63 4.85 6.97 2.37
CA THR A 63 5.66 8.01 3.03
C THR A 63 4.81 8.75 4.05
N PHE A 64 5.16 8.57 5.32
CA PHE A 64 4.53 9.18 6.47
C PHE A 64 5.33 10.41 6.96
N PRO A 65 4.66 11.48 7.39
CA PRO A 65 5.28 12.55 8.16
C PRO A 65 5.98 12.01 9.42
N ALA A 66 7.13 12.59 9.79
CA ALA A 66 7.93 12.13 10.94
C ALA A 66 7.14 12.03 12.26
N GLY A 67 6.14 12.90 12.47
CA GLY A 67 5.26 12.87 13.63
C GLY A 67 4.32 11.65 13.72
N HIS A 68 4.33 10.78 12.71
CA HIS A 68 3.55 9.53 12.70
C HIS A 68 4.34 8.31 13.18
N VAL A 69 5.68 8.40 13.29
CA VAL A 69 6.50 7.31 13.84
C VAL A 69 6.06 6.99 15.27
N GLY A 70 5.88 5.70 15.56
CA GLY A 70 5.34 5.18 16.82
C GLY A 70 3.81 5.03 16.85
N LYS A 71 3.09 5.53 15.83
CA LYS A 71 1.65 5.27 15.65
C LYS A 71 1.41 3.98 14.86
N LYS A 72 0.15 3.71 14.53
CA LYS A 72 -0.27 2.58 13.68
C LYS A 72 -1.07 3.11 12.50
N PHE A 73 -1.01 2.38 11.40
CA PHE A 73 -1.86 2.62 10.24
C PHE A 73 -2.62 1.34 9.88
N ALA A 74 -3.76 1.52 9.23
CA ALA A 74 -4.47 0.47 8.53
C ALA A 74 -4.50 0.79 7.03
N ILE A 75 -4.36 -0.23 6.21
CA ILE A 75 -4.39 -0.13 4.76
C ILE A 75 -5.35 -1.17 4.18
N LEU A 76 -6.07 -0.75 3.13
CA LEU A 76 -6.85 -1.60 2.25
C LEU A 76 -6.44 -1.28 0.82
N VAL A 77 -6.02 -2.30 0.08
CA VAL A 77 -5.73 -2.21 -1.34
C VAL A 77 -6.68 -3.16 -2.07
N THR A 78 -7.33 -2.65 -3.11
CA THR A 78 -8.35 -3.40 -3.85
C THR A 78 -8.33 -3.00 -5.32
N THR A 79 -8.71 -3.92 -6.19
CA THR A 79 -9.04 -3.62 -7.59
C THR A 79 -10.48 -4.04 -7.88
N ASP A 80 -11.14 -3.34 -8.80
CA ASP A 80 -12.42 -3.77 -9.38
C ASP A 80 -12.12 -4.52 -10.68
N GLU A 81 -11.79 -5.82 -10.53
CA GLU A 81 -11.66 -6.81 -11.61
C GLU A 81 -12.82 -7.82 -11.60
#